data_AF-A0A1M5LVJ5-F1
#
_entry.id   AF-A0A1M5LVJ5-F1
#
_cell.length_a   1.000
_cell.length_b   1.000
_cell.length_c   1.000
_cell.angle_alpha   90.00
_cell.angle_beta   90.00
_cell.angle_gamma   90.00
#
_symmetry.space_group_name_H-M   'P 1'
#
loop_
_entity.id
_entity.type
_entity.pdbx_description
1 polymer ?
#
loop_
_entity_poly.entity_id
_entity_poly.type
_entity_poly.pdbx_seq_one_letter_code
_entity_poly.pdbx_strand_id
1 'polypeptide(L)'
;MRYVCLIFCLMMLGCHDAQVTTLEEIIHQEKQFFTPNYLQSNMEEGFEVLNLDTYNNYGDLLDAMETLSCEEKGIGLKFEHEGISYHTTGFAECPTSWVIDCYFNRNMVMVKNDSLRHFTKKRHISELQNEIMEFNDYSGYQGLRGNRRLKPSLLFLYVEDKYPIAKTKEVLKEIVTQFEGINKELGHQKYRYHLQFERFSNFDIPPPPPPPALDE
;
A
#
# COMPACT_ATOMS: atom_id res chain seq x y z
N MET A 1 33.46 -29.14 54.31
CA MET A 1 32.10 -28.84 53.81
C MET A 1 31.70 -27.38 54.09
N ARG A 2 32.51 -26.39 53.67
CA ARG A 2 32.15 -24.94 53.82
C ARG A 2 32.17 -24.17 52.49
N TYR A 3 32.79 -24.72 51.45
CA TYR A 3 32.91 -24.08 50.13
C TYR A 3 31.89 -24.58 49.08
N VAL A 4 31.16 -25.66 49.38
CA VAL A 4 30.18 -26.24 48.42
C VAL A 4 28.90 -25.41 48.34
N CYS A 5 28.48 -24.73 49.42
CA CYS A 5 27.31 -23.84 49.37
C CYS A 5 27.55 -22.53 48.60
N LEU A 6 28.79 -22.03 48.57
CA LEU A 6 29.10 -20.75 47.91
C LEU A 6 29.08 -20.86 46.38
N ILE A 7 29.43 -22.02 45.83
CA ILE A 7 29.38 -22.26 44.38
C ILE A 7 27.93 -22.46 43.90
N PHE A 8 27.05 -23.03 44.74
CA PHE A 8 25.64 -23.20 44.39
C PHE A 8 24.85 -21.88 44.44
N CYS A 9 25.22 -20.93 45.31
CA CYS A 9 24.60 -19.59 45.33
C CYS A 9 25.02 -18.70 44.15
N LEU A 10 26.23 -18.85 43.60
CA LEU A 10 26.70 -18.05 42.45
C LEU A 10 26.04 -18.45 41.12
N MET A 11 25.50 -19.68 41.01
CA MET A 11 24.77 -20.12 39.80
C MET A 11 23.29 -19.71 39.79
N MET A 12 22.73 -19.26 40.93
CA MET A 12 21.32 -18.81 41.02
C MET A 12 21.13 -17.30 40.84
N LEU A 13 22.21 -16.53 40.69
CA LEU A 13 22.18 -15.07 40.47
C LEU A 13 22.43 -14.67 39.01
N GLY A 14 22.54 -15.63 38.09
CA GLY A 14 22.97 -15.43 36.71
C GLY A 14 21.88 -15.31 35.64
N CYS A 15 20.60 -15.45 35.98
CA CYS A 15 19.50 -15.12 35.05
C CYS A 15 18.94 -13.74 35.40
N HIS A 16 19.64 -12.69 34.99
CA HIS A 16 18.90 -11.49 34.58
C HIS A 16 18.14 -11.91 33.33
N ASP A 17 16.81 -11.90 33.41
CA ASP A 17 15.95 -11.96 32.24
C ASP A 17 16.40 -10.84 31.30
N ALA A 18 17.19 -11.19 30.29
CA ALA A 18 17.25 -10.40 29.09
C ALA A 18 15.83 -10.47 28.52
N GLN A 19 15.01 -9.46 28.83
CA GLN A 19 13.75 -9.24 28.15
C GLN A 19 14.11 -9.15 26.66
N VAL A 20 13.91 -10.25 25.96
CA VAL A 20 13.89 -10.27 24.51
C VAL A 20 12.63 -9.50 24.15
N THR A 21 12.76 -8.18 24.04
CA THR A 21 11.70 -7.32 23.53
C THR A 21 11.39 -7.83 22.13
N THR A 22 10.18 -8.35 21.95
CA THR A 22 9.80 -8.86 20.63
C THR A 22 9.70 -7.67 19.67
N LEU A 23 10.02 -7.88 18.39
CA LEU A 23 9.89 -6.84 17.35
C LEU A 23 8.45 -6.26 17.33
N GLU A 24 7.46 -7.09 17.68
CA GLU A 24 6.05 -6.70 17.83
C GLU A 24 5.82 -5.71 18.98
N GLU A 25 6.54 -5.81 20.11
CA GLU A 25 6.45 -4.87 21.23
C GLU A 25 7.10 -3.52 20.92
N ILE A 26 8.22 -3.50 20.17
CA ILE A 26 8.86 -2.24 19.72
C ILE A 26 7.96 -1.50 18.72
N ILE A 27 7.31 -2.24 17.80
CA ILE A 27 6.31 -1.70 16.86
C ILE A 27 5.07 -1.15 17.59
N HIS A 28 4.78 -1.61 18.81
CA HIS A 28 3.66 -1.09 19.60
C HIS A 28 4.04 0.16 20.41
N GLN A 29 5.33 0.33 20.74
CA GLN A 29 5.84 1.45 21.54
C GLN A 29 6.21 2.66 20.67
N GLU A 30 6.69 2.42 19.44
CA GLU A 30 6.79 3.43 18.40
C GLU A 30 5.58 3.29 17.48
N LYS A 31 4.69 4.30 17.42
CA LYS A 31 3.45 4.28 16.61
C LYS A 31 3.77 4.13 15.11
N GLN A 32 4.11 2.93 14.66
CA GLN A 32 4.53 2.63 13.30
C GLN A 32 3.58 1.62 12.67
N PHE A 33 3.24 1.85 11.41
CA PHE A 33 2.37 1.00 10.63
C PHE A 33 3.07 0.56 9.35
N PHE A 34 3.25 -0.75 9.16
CA PHE A 34 3.94 -1.32 8.01
C PHE A 34 2.99 -2.17 7.17
N THR A 35 2.89 -1.88 5.87
CA THR A 35 2.14 -2.76 4.97
C THR A 35 2.95 -4.04 4.68
N PRO A 36 2.26 -5.17 4.41
CA PRO A 36 2.94 -6.43 4.08
C PRO A 36 3.91 -6.33 2.91
N ASN A 37 3.55 -5.57 1.87
CA ASN A 37 4.42 -5.37 0.70
C ASN A 37 5.70 -4.61 1.07
N TYR A 38 5.60 -3.60 1.95
CA TYR A 38 6.78 -2.88 2.41
C TYR A 38 7.77 -3.80 3.14
N LEU A 39 7.27 -4.65 4.04
CA LEU A 39 8.10 -5.61 4.76
C LEU A 39 8.75 -6.66 3.83
N GLN A 40 8.12 -6.93 2.68
CA GLN A 40 8.68 -7.85 1.70
C GLN A 40 9.76 -7.18 0.86
N SER A 41 9.51 -5.97 0.38
CA SER A 41 10.41 -5.26 -0.56
C SER A 41 11.57 -4.54 0.13
N ASN A 42 11.47 -4.20 1.42
CA ASN A 42 12.53 -3.44 2.11
C ASN A 42 13.87 -4.19 2.26
N MET A 43 13.90 -5.48 1.93
CA MET A 43 15.11 -6.31 1.92
C MET A 43 15.71 -6.46 0.51
N GLU A 44 15.02 -5.95 -0.52
CA GLU A 44 15.45 -6.06 -1.92
C GLU A 44 16.57 -5.05 -2.22
N GLU A 45 17.55 -5.46 -3.01
CA GLU A 45 18.59 -4.56 -3.49
C GLU A 45 17.98 -3.48 -4.39
N GLY A 46 18.39 -2.22 -4.21
CA GLY A 46 17.83 -1.09 -4.96
C GLY A 46 16.47 -0.60 -4.44
N PHE A 47 16.04 -1.00 -3.24
CA PHE A 47 14.86 -0.43 -2.58
C PHE A 47 15.19 0.89 -1.89
N GLU A 48 14.55 1.99 -2.33
CA GLU A 48 14.71 3.33 -1.77
C GLU A 48 13.44 3.78 -1.05
N VAL A 49 13.59 4.50 0.06
CA VAL A 49 12.45 4.99 0.86
C VAL A 49 12.33 6.51 0.73
N LEU A 50 11.24 6.95 0.10
CA LEU A 50 10.88 8.37 0.04
C LEU A 50 10.10 8.79 1.29
N ASN A 51 10.53 9.87 1.92
CA ASN A 51 9.80 10.49 3.03
C ASN A 51 8.85 11.58 2.52
N LEU A 52 7.54 11.33 2.53
CA LEU A 52 6.55 12.27 2.00
C LEU A 52 6.53 13.59 2.76
N ASP A 53 6.99 13.62 4.02
CA ASP A 53 7.04 14.85 4.82
C ASP A 53 8.04 15.89 4.28
N THR A 54 8.83 15.53 3.26
CA THR A 54 9.81 16.41 2.60
C THR A 54 9.32 17.06 1.31
N TYR A 55 8.12 16.70 0.82
CA TYR A 55 7.57 17.17 -0.46
C TYR A 55 6.43 18.18 -0.25
N ASN A 56 6.17 19.06 -1.21
CA ASN A 56 5.12 20.07 -1.07
C ASN A 56 3.75 19.57 -1.51
N ASN A 57 3.70 18.77 -2.59
CA ASN A 57 2.49 18.32 -3.26
C ASN A 57 2.69 16.92 -3.90
N TYR A 58 1.66 16.42 -4.57
CA TYR A 58 1.67 15.13 -5.24
C TYR A 58 2.65 15.05 -6.42
N GLY A 59 2.68 16.06 -7.30
CA GLY A 59 3.58 16.15 -8.44
C GLY A 59 5.05 16.09 -8.04
N ASP A 60 5.47 16.83 -7.02
CA ASP A 60 6.86 16.80 -6.51
C ASP A 60 7.27 15.39 -6.08
N LEU A 61 6.35 14.67 -5.41
CA LEU A 61 6.57 13.27 -5.01
C LEU A 61 6.64 12.36 -6.24
N LEU A 62 5.72 12.53 -7.19
CA LEU A 62 5.67 11.71 -8.41
C LEU A 62 6.94 11.88 -9.24
N ASP A 63 7.46 13.09 -9.42
CA ASP A 63 8.71 13.34 -10.14
C ASP A 63 9.90 12.58 -9.51
N ALA A 64 9.95 12.52 -8.17
CA ALA A 64 10.97 11.74 -7.46
C ALA A 64 10.77 10.23 -7.64
N MET A 65 9.52 9.76 -7.62
CA MET A 65 9.20 8.35 -7.88
C MET A 65 9.55 7.94 -9.31
N GLU A 66 9.20 8.75 -10.31
CA GLU A 66 9.54 8.51 -11.72
C GLU A 66 11.05 8.43 -11.93
N THR A 67 11.82 9.30 -11.26
CA THR A 67 13.29 9.27 -11.29
C THR A 67 13.82 7.93 -10.78
N LEU A 68 13.34 7.47 -9.63
CA LEU A 68 13.72 6.17 -9.07
C LEU A 68 13.32 5.00 -9.99
N SER A 69 12.13 5.05 -10.59
CA SER A 69 11.68 4.03 -11.53
C SER A 69 12.55 3.97 -12.78
N CYS A 70 13.04 5.10 -13.29
CA CYS A 70 13.98 5.13 -14.41
C CYS A 70 15.38 4.61 -14.03
N GLU A 71 15.71 4.60 -12.74
CA GLU A 71 16.91 3.94 -12.19
C GLU A 71 16.66 2.46 -11.84
N GLU A 72 15.51 1.90 -12.22
CA GLU A 72 15.09 0.51 -11.93
C GLU A 72 15.02 0.18 -10.43
N LYS A 73 14.71 1.19 -9.59
CA LYS A 73 14.66 1.05 -8.13
C LYS A 73 13.26 0.72 -7.62
N GLY A 74 13.21 -0.08 -6.55
CA GLY A 74 11.99 -0.30 -5.77
C GLY A 74 11.69 0.91 -4.89
N ILE A 75 10.41 1.25 -4.72
CA ILE A 75 10.00 2.48 -4.01
C ILE A 75 9.19 2.16 -2.76
N GLY A 76 9.77 2.47 -1.62
CA GLY A 76 9.11 2.61 -0.33
C GLY A 76 8.65 4.04 -0.09
N LEU A 77 7.54 4.19 0.62
CA LEU A 77 6.94 5.45 1.02
C LEU A 77 6.83 5.46 2.55
N LYS A 78 7.36 6.51 3.18
CA LYS A 78 7.25 6.77 4.61
C LYS A 78 6.58 8.12 4.83
N PHE A 79 5.64 8.19 5.77
CA PHE A 79 4.98 9.45 6.10
C PHE A 79 4.35 9.47 7.50
N GLU A 80 4.33 10.63 8.14
CA GLU A 80 3.60 10.83 9.38
C GLU A 80 2.16 11.37 9.14
N HIS A 81 1.20 10.73 9.80
CA HIS A 81 -0.19 11.19 9.85
C HIS A 81 -0.80 10.88 11.23
N GLU A 82 -1.41 11.88 11.87
CA GLU A 82 -2.03 11.76 13.20
C GLU A 82 -1.12 11.13 14.27
N GLY A 83 0.19 11.38 14.18
CA GLY A 83 1.21 10.84 15.10
C GLY A 83 1.52 9.36 14.90
N ILE A 84 1.16 8.78 13.75
CA ILE A 84 1.52 7.42 13.32
C ILE A 84 2.45 7.53 12.10
N SER A 85 3.57 6.82 12.12
CA SER A 85 4.48 6.69 10.99
C SER A 85 4.02 5.52 10.11
N TYR A 86 3.52 5.83 8.93
CA TYR A 86 3.07 4.84 7.95
C TYR A 86 4.19 4.50 6.97
N HIS A 87 4.28 3.22 6.63
CA HIS A 87 5.25 2.65 5.70
C HIS A 87 4.52 1.77 4.69
N THR A 88 4.60 2.14 3.42
CA THR A 88 3.98 1.41 2.32
C THR A 88 4.87 1.42 1.07
N THR A 89 4.44 0.73 0.02
CA THR A 89 5.12 0.70 -1.28
C THR A 89 4.29 1.42 -2.32
N GLY A 90 4.95 2.06 -3.28
CA GLY A 90 4.32 2.65 -4.44
C GLY A 90 5.09 2.34 -5.72
N PHE A 91 4.47 2.60 -6.85
CA PHE A 91 5.09 2.49 -8.17
C PHE A 91 4.71 3.72 -8.99
N ALA A 92 5.63 4.18 -9.83
CA ALA A 92 5.38 5.17 -10.87
C ALA A 92 6.05 4.66 -12.15
N GLU A 93 5.46 4.92 -13.31
CA GLU A 93 6.09 4.53 -14.58
C GLU A 93 7.26 5.46 -14.91
N CYS A 94 8.35 4.91 -15.44
CA CYS A 94 9.43 5.75 -15.97
C CYS A 94 8.93 6.45 -17.25
N PRO A 95 8.85 7.79 -17.31
CA PRO A 95 8.25 8.51 -18.43
C PRO A 95 8.99 8.35 -19.75
N THR A 96 10.26 7.92 -19.72
CA THR A 96 11.06 7.63 -20.92
C THR A 96 10.98 6.16 -21.35
N SER A 97 10.28 5.32 -20.59
CA SER A 97 10.07 3.92 -20.93
C SER A 97 8.99 3.78 -22.01
N TRP A 98 9.23 2.89 -22.96
CA TRP A 98 8.23 2.50 -23.97
C TRP A 98 7.58 1.16 -23.64
N VAL A 99 7.81 0.65 -22.42
CA VAL A 99 7.24 -0.62 -21.95
C VAL A 99 5.78 -0.38 -21.56
N ILE A 100 4.87 -1.17 -22.14
CA ILE A 100 3.47 -1.18 -21.77
C ILE A 100 3.26 -2.32 -20.77
N ASP A 101 2.97 -1.98 -19.51
CA ASP A 101 2.68 -2.98 -18.48
C ASP A 101 1.24 -3.49 -18.60
N CYS A 102 1.12 -4.76 -19.00
CA CYS A 102 -0.17 -5.43 -19.09
C CYS A 102 -0.55 -6.07 -17.74
N TYR A 103 -1.34 -5.35 -16.94
CA TYR A 103 -1.86 -5.85 -15.68
C TYR A 103 -3.06 -6.80 -15.87
N PHE A 104 -2.79 -8.05 -16.26
CA PHE A 104 -3.83 -9.06 -16.38
C PHE A 104 -4.35 -9.54 -15.01
N ASN A 105 -5.65 -9.85 -14.94
CA ASN A 105 -6.32 -10.52 -13.81
C ASN A 105 -6.29 -9.74 -12.48
N ARG A 106 -6.32 -8.41 -12.51
CA ARG A 106 -6.40 -7.56 -11.31
C ARG A 106 -7.72 -6.80 -11.24
N ASN A 107 -8.17 -6.53 -10.02
CA ASN A 107 -9.26 -5.58 -9.81
C ASN A 107 -8.67 -4.17 -9.89
N MET A 108 -9.06 -3.40 -10.90
CA MET A 108 -8.55 -2.04 -11.11
C MET A 108 -9.46 -1.04 -10.40
N VAL A 109 -8.89 -0.23 -9.52
CA VAL A 109 -9.60 0.84 -8.82
C VAL A 109 -8.89 2.14 -9.09
N MET A 110 -9.63 3.14 -9.58
CA MET A 110 -9.07 4.47 -9.73
C MET A 110 -9.35 5.26 -8.46
N VAL A 111 -8.35 5.99 -7.96
CA VAL A 111 -8.43 6.91 -6.82
C VAL A 111 -8.05 8.31 -7.30
N LYS A 112 -8.97 9.27 -7.17
CA LYS A 112 -8.71 10.69 -7.45
C LYS A 112 -9.03 11.52 -6.22
N ASN A 113 -8.02 12.16 -5.63
CA ASN A 113 -8.13 12.84 -4.35
C ASN A 113 -8.75 11.86 -3.32
N ASP A 114 -9.97 12.12 -2.84
CA ASP A 114 -10.75 11.28 -1.91
C ASP A 114 -11.86 10.45 -2.57
N SER A 115 -11.88 10.40 -3.91
CA SER A 115 -12.90 9.70 -4.67
C SER A 115 -12.37 8.39 -5.23
N LEU A 116 -13.22 7.36 -5.21
CA LEU A 116 -13.03 6.08 -5.89
C LEU A 116 -13.88 6.05 -7.15
N ARG A 117 -13.37 5.43 -8.20
CA ARG A 117 -14.14 5.05 -9.37
C ARG A 117 -13.79 3.63 -9.77
N HIS A 118 -14.84 2.83 -9.86
CA HIS A 118 -14.83 1.54 -10.51
C HIS A 118 -16.00 1.52 -11.50
N PHE A 119 -15.68 1.28 -12.79
CA PHE A 119 -16.61 1.48 -13.90
C PHE A 119 -17.25 2.88 -13.90
N THR A 120 -18.57 2.96 -13.70
CA THR A 120 -19.37 4.19 -13.76
C THR A 120 -19.76 4.74 -12.38
N LYS A 121 -19.54 3.98 -11.30
CA LYS A 121 -19.92 4.42 -9.95
C LYS A 121 -18.77 5.20 -9.31
N LYS A 122 -19.09 6.37 -8.79
CA LYS A 122 -18.19 7.21 -7.98
C LYS A 122 -18.57 7.06 -6.52
N ARG A 123 -17.60 6.77 -5.66
CA ARG A 123 -17.77 6.66 -4.20
C ARG A 123 -16.66 7.40 -3.46
N HIS A 124 -16.81 7.57 -2.16
CA HIS A 124 -15.76 8.13 -1.32
C HIS A 124 -14.72 7.05 -0.98
N ILE A 125 -13.46 7.44 -0.73
CA ILE A 125 -12.36 6.53 -0.42
C ILE A 125 -12.56 5.71 0.86
N SER A 126 -13.37 6.21 1.79
CA SER A 126 -13.79 5.44 2.98
C SER A 126 -14.63 4.20 2.66
N GLU A 127 -15.13 4.04 1.42
CA GLU A 127 -15.86 2.86 0.97
C GLU A 127 -14.95 1.85 0.25
N LEU A 128 -13.62 2.04 0.25
CA LEU A 128 -12.69 1.19 -0.50
C LEU A 128 -12.81 -0.29 -0.12
N GLN A 129 -12.88 -0.62 1.17
CA GLN A 129 -13.06 -2.01 1.60
C GLN A 129 -14.34 -2.62 1.03
N ASN A 130 -15.46 -1.89 1.10
CA ASN A 130 -16.74 -2.37 0.57
C ASN A 130 -16.67 -2.60 -0.94
N GLU A 131 -16.08 -1.66 -1.68
CA GLU A 131 -15.87 -1.79 -3.12
C GLU A 131 -15.04 -3.04 -3.46
N ILE A 132 -13.90 -3.24 -2.77
CA ILE A 132 -13.06 -4.44 -2.97
C ILE A 132 -13.83 -5.73 -2.69
N MET A 133 -14.62 -5.78 -1.61
CA MET A 133 -15.38 -6.97 -1.26
C MET A 133 -16.51 -7.23 -2.27
N GLU A 134 -17.25 -6.19 -2.69
CA GLU A 134 -18.28 -6.27 -3.74
C GLU A 134 -17.71 -6.86 -5.04
N PHE A 135 -16.50 -6.47 -5.46
CA PHE A 135 -15.89 -6.97 -6.70
C PHE A 135 -15.53 -8.44 -6.63
N ASN A 136 -14.96 -8.86 -5.51
CA ASN A 136 -14.54 -10.24 -5.34
C ASN A 136 -15.74 -11.18 -5.29
N ASP A 137 -16.87 -10.73 -4.73
CA ASP A 137 -18.12 -11.46 -4.70
C ASP A 137 -18.73 -11.61 -6.11
N TYR A 138 -18.70 -10.54 -6.91
CA TYR A 138 -19.21 -10.54 -8.29
C TYR A 138 -18.34 -11.34 -9.26
N SER A 139 -17.03 -11.38 -9.03
CA SER A 139 -16.07 -11.99 -9.97
C SER A 139 -16.18 -13.52 -10.08
N GLY A 140 -16.93 -14.17 -9.18
CA GLY A 140 -17.09 -15.62 -9.17
C GLY A 140 -15.78 -16.39 -9.09
N TYR A 141 -14.67 -15.74 -8.69
CA TYR A 141 -13.33 -16.32 -8.67
C TYR A 141 -13.20 -17.30 -7.50
N GLN A 142 -13.84 -18.44 -7.66
CA GLN A 142 -13.54 -19.65 -6.93
C GLN A 142 -12.28 -20.20 -7.59
N GLY A 143 -11.14 -20.20 -6.87
CA GLY A 143 -9.96 -20.87 -7.40
C GLY A 143 -10.29 -22.31 -7.76
N LEU A 144 -9.50 -22.93 -8.65
CA LEU A 144 -9.66 -24.32 -9.12
C LEU A 144 -9.83 -25.41 -8.03
N ARG A 145 -9.72 -25.05 -6.75
CA ARG A 145 -9.85 -25.91 -5.56
C ARG A 145 -10.99 -25.49 -4.60
N GLY A 146 -11.93 -24.65 -5.01
CA GLY A 146 -13.06 -24.22 -4.16
C GLY A 146 -12.72 -23.23 -3.06
N ASN A 147 -11.48 -22.72 -3.01
CA ASN A 147 -11.08 -21.68 -2.08
C ASN A 147 -11.39 -20.30 -2.69
N ARG A 148 -12.17 -19.49 -1.97
CA ARG A 148 -12.41 -18.07 -2.28
C ARG A 148 -11.08 -17.32 -2.11
N ARG A 149 -10.40 -17.03 -3.22
CA ARG A 149 -9.17 -16.24 -3.22
C ARG A 149 -9.47 -14.89 -3.85
N LEU A 150 -9.27 -13.80 -3.12
CA LEU A 150 -9.48 -12.49 -3.69
C LEU A 150 -8.42 -12.20 -4.77
N LYS A 151 -8.83 -11.62 -5.90
CA LYS A 151 -7.88 -11.18 -6.95
C LYS A 151 -7.14 -9.94 -6.48
N PRO A 152 -5.81 -9.84 -6.64
CA PRO A 152 -5.07 -8.65 -6.23
C PRO A 152 -5.64 -7.38 -6.85
N SER A 153 -5.60 -6.28 -6.10
CA SER A 153 -6.02 -4.97 -6.61
C SER A 153 -4.85 -4.20 -7.20
N LEU A 154 -5.13 -3.44 -8.25
CA LEU A 154 -4.26 -2.37 -8.74
C LEU A 154 -5.00 -1.05 -8.54
N LEU A 155 -4.42 -0.18 -7.73
CA LEU A 155 -4.95 1.14 -7.44
C LEU A 155 -4.17 2.16 -8.25
N PHE A 156 -4.88 2.89 -9.12
CA PHE A 156 -4.34 4.03 -9.84
C PHE A 156 -4.64 5.29 -9.02
N LEU A 157 -3.64 5.84 -8.38
CA LEU A 157 -3.74 7.01 -7.52
C LEU A 157 -3.33 8.27 -8.26
N TYR A 158 -4.21 9.27 -8.24
CA TYR A 158 -3.92 10.63 -8.66
C TYR A 158 -4.45 11.62 -7.62
N VAL A 159 -3.64 12.59 -7.22
CA VAL A 159 -4.06 13.71 -6.35
C VAL A 159 -3.68 15.00 -7.04
N GLU A 160 -4.61 15.96 -7.13
CA GLU A 160 -4.33 17.22 -7.84
C GLU A 160 -3.29 18.08 -7.10
N ASP A 161 -2.31 18.62 -7.82
CA ASP A 161 -1.19 19.42 -7.25
C ASP A 161 -1.62 20.71 -6.55
N LYS A 162 -2.85 21.17 -6.77
CA LYS A 162 -3.44 22.27 -6.00
C LYS A 162 -3.59 21.95 -4.51
N TYR A 163 -3.57 20.67 -4.15
CA TYR A 163 -3.61 20.21 -2.77
C TYR A 163 -2.19 20.04 -2.21
N PRO A 164 -1.95 20.39 -0.93
CA PRO A 164 -0.69 20.10 -0.27
C PRO A 164 -0.50 18.59 -0.12
N ILE A 165 0.76 18.16 0.10
CA ILE A 165 1.12 16.74 0.31
C ILE A 165 0.29 16.07 1.42
N ALA A 166 -0.22 16.85 2.37
CA ALA A 166 -1.12 16.38 3.42
C ALA A 166 -2.34 15.62 2.86
N LYS A 167 -2.90 16.04 1.71
CA LYS A 167 -4.01 15.33 1.07
C LYS A 167 -3.57 13.96 0.54
N THR A 168 -2.41 13.87 -0.08
CA THR A 168 -1.82 12.58 -0.48
C THR A 168 -1.63 11.67 0.71
N LYS A 169 -1.11 12.20 1.85
CA LYS A 169 -0.94 11.43 3.09
C LYS A 169 -2.27 10.93 3.67
N GLU A 170 -3.31 11.76 3.67
CA GLU A 170 -4.68 11.39 4.10
C GLU A 170 -5.22 10.23 3.25
N VAL A 171 -5.09 10.35 1.92
CA VAL A 171 -5.54 9.34 0.95
C VAL A 171 -4.77 8.03 1.11
N LEU A 172 -3.45 8.09 1.23
CA LEU A 172 -2.61 6.92 1.48
C LEU A 172 -2.93 6.25 2.81
N LYS A 173 -3.10 7.02 3.89
CA LYS A 173 -3.53 6.53 5.20
C LYS A 173 -4.85 5.76 5.07
N GLU A 174 -5.79 6.29 4.30
CA GLU A 174 -7.09 5.64 4.13
C GLU A 174 -6.95 4.32 3.36
N ILE A 175 -6.18 4.31 2.26
CA ILE A 175 -5.88 3.09 1.50
C ILE A 175 -5.27 2.02 2.42
N VAL A 176 -4.16 2.32 3.11
CA VAL A 176 -3.46 1.32 3.93
C VAL A 176 -4.35 0.79 5.07
N THR A 177 -5.17 1.66 5.67
CA THR A 177 -6.08 1.29 6.77
C THR A 177 -7.22 0.40 6.29
N GLN A 178 -7.81 0.70 5.13
CA GLN A 178 -8.89 -0.08 4.53
C GLN A 178 -8.38 -1.48 4.13
N PHE A 179 -7.19 -1.58 3.56
CA PHE A 179 -6.56 -2.86 3.23
C PHE A 179 -6.18 -3.68 4.48
N GLU A 180 -5.79 -3.02 5.56
CA GLU A 180 -5.59 -3.68 6.85
C GLU A 180 -6.90 -4.25 7.40
N GLY A 181 -8.01 -3.51 7.27
CA GLY A 181 -9.36 -3.98 7.60
C GLY A 181 -9.72 -5.25 6.84
N ILE A 182 -9.54 -5.24 5.52
CA ILE A 182 -9.73 -6.41 4.65
C ILE A 182 -8.88 -7.60 5.14
N ASN A 183 -7.59 -7.37 5.43
CA ASN A 183 -6.69 -8.44 5.85
C ASN A 183 -7.05 -9.06 7.20
N LYS A 184 -7.57 -8.25 8.14
CA LYS A 184 -8.08 -8.75 9.43
C LYS A 184 -9.29 -9.66 9.26
N GLU A 185 -10.18 -9.35 8.32
CA GLU A 185 -11.37 -10.17 8.02
C GLU A 185 -11.02 -11.48 7.31
N LEU A 186 -9.99 -11.48 6.45
CA LEU A 186 -9.57 -12.67 5.67
C LEU A 186 -8.65 -13.62 6.44
N GLY A 187 -8.14 -13.22 7.61
CA GLY A 187 -7.24 -14.02 8.45
C GLY A 187 -5.88 -14.25 7.79
N HIS A 188 -5.43 -15.51 7.67
CA HIS A 188 -4.06 -15.84 7.24
C HIS A 188 -3.75 -15.55 5.75
N GLN A 189 -4.75 -15.29 4.91
CA GLN A 189 -4.55 -14.95 3.51
C GLN A 189 -4.49 -13.43 3.34
N LYS A 190 -3.29 -12.86 3.42
CA LYS A 190 -3.08 -11.42 3.19
C LYS A 190 -3.44 -11.05 1.76
N TYR A 191 -4.44 -10.19 1.62
CA TYR A 191 -4.84 -9.57 0.38
C TYR A 191 -3.74 -8.63 -0.10
N ARG A 192 -3.36 -8.79 -1.37
CA ARG A 192 -2.29 -8.02 -2.01
C ARG A 192 -2.88 -6.93 -2.89
N TYR A 193 -2.27 -5.76 -2.84
CA TYR A 193 -2.56 -4.68 -3.76
C TYR A 193 -1.29 -4.02 -4.25
N HIS A 194 -1.39 -3.31 -5.37
CA HIS A 194 -0.33 -2.46 -5.90
C HIS A 194 -0.87 -1.05 -6.02
N LEU A 195 -0.03 -0.07 -5.71
CA LEU A 195 -0.38 1.33 -5.74
C LEU A 195 0.46 2.01 -6.81
N GLN A 196 -0.18 2.34 -7.92
CA GLN A 196 0.42 3.02 -9.06
C GLN A 196 0.06 4.51 -9.00
N PHE A 197 1.08 5.36 -9.02
CA PHE A 197 0.96 6.80 -9.05
C PHE A 197 0.94 7.26 -10.51
N GLU A 198 -0.04 8.10 -10.85
CA GLU A 198 -0.34 8.51 -12.22
C GLU A 198 -0.20 10.02 -12.37
N ARG A 199 0.31 10.49 -13.52
CA ARG A 199 0.32 11.93 -13.85
C ARG A 199 -1.06 12.49 -14.17
N PHE A 200 -2.00 11.66 -14.58
CA PHE A 200 -3.33 12.09 -14.98
C PHE A 200 -4.40 11.14 -14.48
N SER A 201 -5.62 11.67 -14.32
CA SER A 201 -6.74 10.87 -13.89
C SER A 201 -7.58 10.38 -15.06
N ASN A 202 -7.71 9.07 -15.18
CA ASN A 202 -8.73 8.46 -16.04
C ASN A 202 -10.17 8.72 -15.54
N PHE A 203 -10.35 9.37 -14.37
CA PHE A 203 -11.67 9.82 -13.91
C PHE A 203 -12.33 10.82 -14.85
N ASP A 204 -11.54 11.67 -15.51
CA ASP A 204 -12.06 12.83 -16.24
C ASP A 204 -12.22 12.57 -17.74
N ILE A 205 -11.84 11.39 -18.22
CA ILE A 205 -12.01 11.02 -19.63
C ILE A 205 -13.51 10.87 -19.90
N PRO A 206 -14.10 11.72 -20.77
CA PRO A 206 -15.51 11.61 -21.10
C PRO A 206 -15.76 10.30 -21.86
N PRO A 207 -17.00 9.77 -21.84
CA PRO A 207 -17.35 8.65 -22.70
C PRO A 207 -17.03 9.00 -24.17
N PRO A 208 -16.62 8.01 -24.98
CA PRO A 208 -16.39 8.25 -26.40
C PRO A 208 -17.66 8.84 -27.02
N PRO A 209 -17.52 9.74 -28.01
CA PRO A 209 -18.67 10.30 -28.70
C PRO A 209 -19.51 9.17 -29.33
N PRO A 210 -20.83 9.37 -29.49
CA PRO A 210 -21.68 8.40 -30.18
C PRO A 210 -21.13 8.09 -31.58
N PRO A 211 -21.26 6.84 -32.06
CA PRO A 211 -20.95 6.52 -33.46
C PRO A 211 -21.76 7.43 -34.41
N PRO A 212 -21.22 7.78 -35.59
CA PRO A 212 -22.01 8.41 -36.64
C PRO A 212 -23.26 7.57 -36.92
N ALA A 213 -24.39 8.23 -37.20
CA ALA A 213 -25.55 7.52 -37.73
C ALA A 213 -25.11 6.77 -38.99
N LEU A 214 -25.47 5.49 -39.11
CA LEU A 214 -25.28 4.77 -40.35
C LEU A 214 -26.20 5.42 -41.38
N ASP A 215 -25.65 5.88 -42.51
CA ASP A 215 -26.45 6.33 -43.64
C ASP A 215 -27.33 5.15 -44.09
N GLU A 216 -28.66 5.32 -44.07
CA GLU A 216 -29.65 4.35 -44.57
C GLU A 216 -29.65 4.27 -46.11
#